data_AF-A0A662HTA6-F1
#
_entry.id   AF-A0A662HTA6-F1
#
_cell.length_a   1.000
_cell.length_b   1.000
_cell.length_c   1.000
_cell.angle_alpha   90.00
_cell.angle_beta   90.00
_cell.angle_gamma   90.00
#
_symmetry.space_group_name_H-M   'P 1'
#
loop_
_entity.id
_entity.type
_entity.pdbx_description
1 polymer ?
#
loop_
_entity_poly.entity_id
_entity_poly.type
_entity_poly.pdbx_seq_one_letter_code
_entity_poly.pdbx_strand_id
1 'polypeptide(L)'
;MLDEVGLGELLPRLSFIEDKGKCGVYFRGVPANLKKPLPAGDAELIVSCLGRRVSEGVGEELRRKVAGLEERVSRLEGLLGVRDLPLSLNRECVEFMLISVGRMLGFCVYTADSSKRCNNVRLGDLANMSRVGLIKFAGSTVLDSLSRIDVVWYDPESKCFYAFEVVARGEEMRGALERLTDIRILKVKPYVVSFEDRRSEFEKALGCLGVRGSCKFLSVDDVVRMYIFTRLCRHSTESL
;
A
#
# COMPACT_ATOMS: atom_id res chain seq x y z
N MET A 1 0.88 -36.69 8.50
CA MET A 1 1.00 -38.10 8.07
C MET A 1 2.42 -38.29 7.59
N LEU A 2 3.17 -39.24 8.16
CA LEU A 2 4.45 -39.64 7.59
C LEU A 2 4.13 -40.38 6.29
N ASP A 3 4.52 -39.84 5.14
CA ASP A 3 4.36 -40.51 3.85
C ASP A 3 5.10 -41.86 3.91
N GLU A 4 4.38 -42.94 3.61
CA GLU A 4 4.97 -44.28 3.56
C GLU A 4 6.12 -44.28 2.55
N VAL A 5 7.33 -44.62 3.00
CA VAL A 5 8.42 -44.89 2.07
C VAL A 5 8.05 -46.16 1.32
N GLY A 6 7.72 -46.01 0.05
CA GLY A 6 7.40 -47.14 -0.82
C GLY A 6 8.52 -48.15 -0.76
N LEU A 7 8.20 -49.36 -0.28
CA LEU A 7 9.18 -50.43 -0.05
C LEU A 7 10.06 -50.65 -1.29
N GLY A 8 9.52 -50.44 -2.50
CA GLY A 8 10.23 -50.59 -3.77
C GLY A 8 11.47 -49.68 -3.96
N GLU A 9 11.57 -48.53 -3.30
CA GLU A 9 12.74 -47.64 -3.39
C GLU A 9 13.86 -48.07 -2.43
N LEU A 10 13.48 -48.54 -1.24
CA LEU A 10 14.42 -49.02 -0.22
C LEU A 10 14.88 -50.45 -0.50
N LEU A 11 13.98 -51.33 -0.95
CA LEU A 11 14.20 -52.77 -1.08
C LEU A 11 15.50 -53.12 -1.82
N PRO A 12 15.82 -52.51 -2.98
CA PRO A 12 17.06 -52.84 -3.71
C PRO A 12 18.34 -52.49 -2.94
N ARG A 13 18.26 -51.53 -2.00
CA ARG A 13 19.39 -50.92 -1.30
C ARG A 13 19.61 -51.47 0.12
N LEU A 14 18.61 -52.11 0.71
CA LEU A 14 18.69 -52.70 2.05
C LEU A 14 19.58 -53.95 2.04
N SER A 15 20.72 -53.91 2.72
CA SER A 15 21.68 -55.01 2.75
C SER A 15 21.16 -56.25 3.50
N PHE A 16 20.28 -56.07 4.50
CA PHE A 16 19.75 -57.19 5.28
C PHE A 16 18.77 -58.10 4.50
N ILE A 17 18.26 -57.63 3.37
CA ILE A 17 17.37 -58.42 2.49
C ILE A 17 18.23 -59.00 1.36
N GLU A 18 18.73 -60.22 1.56
CA GLU A 18 19.61 -60.87 0.58
C GLU A 18 18.82 -61.30 -0.67
N ASP A 19 17.63 -61.89 -0.50
CA ASP A 19 16.72 -62.25 -1.59
C ASP A 19 15.59 -61.23 -1.74
N LYS A 20 15.72 -60.32 -2.72
CA LYS A 20 14.72 -59.29 -3.03
C LYS A 20 13.39 -59.87 -3.51
N GLY A 21 13.41 -61.03 -4.18
CA GLY A 21 12.23 -61.74 -4.66
C GLY A 21 11.41 -62.41 -3.55
N LYS A 22 12.01 -62.60 -2.37
CA LYS A 22 11.37 -63.18 -1.17
C LYS A 22 11.47 -62.28 0.06
N CYS A 23 11.47 -60.97 -0.13
CA CYS A 23 11.62 -59.99 0.94
C CYS A 23 10.64 -60.17 2.12
N GLY A 24 9.43 -60.70 1.87
CA GLY A 24 8.42 -60.97 2.89
C GLY A 24 8.86 -61.93 4.00
N VAL A 25 9.93 -62.72 3.81
CA VAL A 25 10.51 -63.59 4.85
C VAL A 25 11.28 -62.77 5.89
N TYR A 26 11.96 -61.71 5.47
CA TYR A 26 12.82 -60.87 6.32
C TYR A 26 12.02 -59.93 7.22
N PHE A 27 10.77 -59.62 6.84
CA PHE A 27 9.85 -58.80 7.63
C PHE A 27 9.02 -59.59 8.66
N ARG A 28 9.25 -60.91 8.80
CA ARG A 28 8.53 -61.73 9.78
C ARG A 28 9.19 -61.68 11.16
N GLY A 29 8.37 -61.46 12.19
CA GLY A 29 8.80 -61.40 13.58
C GLY A 29 9.28 -60.02 14.01
N VAL A 30 9.63 -59.88 15.29
CA VAL A 30 10.14 -58.62 15.88
C VAL A 30 11.49 -58.93 16.54
N PRO A 31 12.60 -58.30 16.13
CA PRO A 31 12.72 -57.33 15.02
C PRO A 31 12.53 -57.94 13.62
N ALA A 32 12.08 -57.09 12.69
CA ALA A 32 11.97 -57.38 11.26
C ALA A 32 13.35 -57.46 10.60
N ASN A 33 14.03 -58.58 10.84
CA ASN A 33 15.26 -59.04 10.19
C ASN A 33 15.57 -60.43 10.75
N LEU A 34 14.63 -61.38 10.66
CA LEU A 34 14.78 -62.72 11.25
C LEU A 34 15.17 -62.68 12.75
N LYS A 35 14.61 -61.73 13.51
CA LYS A 35 14.94 -61.46 14.92
C LYS A 35 16.37 -60.96 15.19
N LYS A 36 17.12 -60.57 14.17
CA LYS A 36 18.43 -59.92 14.29
C LYS A 36 18.28 -58.39 14.31
N PRO A 37 19.24 -57.64 14.87
CA PRO A 37 19.28 -56.18 14.74
C PRO A 37 19.37 -55.75 13.27
N LEU A 38 18.84 -54.56 12.94
CA LEU A 38 19.06 -53.94 11.63
C LEU A 38 20.53 -53.52 11.49
N PRO A 39 21.18 -53.74 10.33
CA PRO A 39 22.51 -53.20 10.07
C PRO A 39 22.53 -51.67 10.16
N ALA A 40 23.61 -51.10 10.72
CA ALA A 40 23.72 -49.65 10.92
C ALA A 40 23.58 -48.86 9.60
N GLY A 41 24.21 -49.33 8.51
CA GLY A 41 24.08 -48.70 7.19
C GLY A 41 22.65 -48.73 6.63
N ASP A 42 21.87 -49.78 6.91
CA ASP A 42 20.47 -49.85 6.48
C ASP A 42 19.58 -48.92 7.32
N ALA A 43 19.86 -48.79 8.62
CA ALA A 43 19.16 -47.85 9.48
C ALA A 43 19.41 -46.39 9.05
N GLU A 44 20.66 -46.02 8.75
CA GLU A 44 21.01 -44.70 8.21
C GLU A 44 20.34 -44.43 6.86
N LEU A 45 20.27 -45.44 5.99
CA LEU A 45 19.59 -45.36 4.70
C LEU A 45 18.09 -45.07 4.85
N ILE A 46 17.42 -45.77 5.77
CA ILE A 46 15.99 -45.56 6.05
C ILE A 46 15.75 -44.16 6.61
N VAL A 47 16.55 -43.73 7.60
CA VAL A 47 16.42 -42.41 8.23
C VAL A 47 16.69 -41.28 7.23
N SER A 48 17.70 -41.40 6.38
CA SER A 48 18.01 -40.39 5.35
C SER A 48 16.93 -40.27 4.28
N CYS A 49 16.34 -41.40 3.86
CA CYS A 49 15.23 -41.40 2.90
C CYS A 49 13.96 -40.76 3.50
N LEU A 50 13.64 -41.06 4.76
CA LEU A 50 12.56 -40.41 5.50
C LEU A 50 12.79 -38.91 5.65
N GLY A 51 14.01 -38.50 6.03
CA GLY A 51 14.36 -37.08 6.19
C GLY A 51 14.25 -36.27 4.89
N ARG A 52 14.64 -36.87 3.74
CA ARG A 52 14.57 -36.21 2.43
C ARG A 52 13.13 -35.94 2.00
N ARG A 53 12.23 -36.93 2.11
CA ARG A 53 10.80 -36.75 1.77
C ARG A 53 10.07 -35.80 2.71
N VAL A 54 10.38 -35.83 4.01
CA VAL A 54 9.83 -34.85 4.96
C VAL A 54 10.26 -33.44 4.55
N SER A 55 11.52 -33.24 4.17
CA SER A 55 12.01 -31.96 3.66
C SER A 55 11.34 -31.55 2.34
N GLU A 56 11.14 -32.49 1.41
CA GLU A 56 10.47 -32.25 0.12
C GLU A 56 8.99 -31.89 0.30
N GLY A 57 8.25 -32.66 1.11
CA GLY A 57 6.84 -32.43 1.41
C GLY A 57 6.60 -31.16 2.21
N VAL A 58 7.46 -30.85 3.19
CA VAL A 58 7.44 -29.56 3.90
C VAL A 58 7.76 -28.42 2.93
N GLY A 59 8.70 -28.62 2.00
CA GLY A 59 9.04 -27.64 0.96
C GLY A 59 7.88 -27.36 0.00
N GLU A 60 7.14 -28.38 -0.42
CA GLU A 60 5.94 -28.23 -1.26
C GLU A 60 4.79 -27.56 -0.52
N GLU A 61 4.52 -27.95 0.73
CA GLU A 61 3.50 -27.33 1.57
C GLU A 61 3.80 -25.85 1.79
N LEU A 62 5.06 -25.53 2.10
CA LEU A 62 5.50 -24.15 2.28
C LEU A 62 5.35 -23.34 0.97
N ARG A 63 5.76 -23.90 -0.17
CA ARG A 63 5.57 -23.27 -1.49
C ARG A 63 4.10 -22.97 -1.77
N ARG A 64 3.20 -23.91 -1.47
CA ARG A 64 1.75 -23.72 -1.66
C ARG A 64 1.20 -22.61 -0.77
N LYS A 65 1.64 -22.55 0.49
CA LYS A 65 1.27 -21.46 1.41
C LYS A 65 1.81 -20.11 0.95
N VAL A 66 3.05 -20.06 0.46
CA VAL A 66 3.64 -18.83 -0.10
C VAL A 66 2.84 -18.35 -1.30
N ALA A 67 2.54 -19.23 -2.27
CA ALA A 67 1.71 -18.88 -3.42
C ALA A 67 0.32 -18.36 -3.02
N GLY A 68 -0.33 -18.99 -2.04
CA GLY A 68 -1.62 -18.51 -1.53
C GLY A 68 -1.53 -17.18 -0.79
N LEU A 69 -0.41 -16.88 -0.13
CA LEU A 69 -0.15 -15.57 0.47
C LEU A 69 0.11 -14.50 -0.60
N GLU A 70 0.90 -14.82 -1.63
CA GLU A 70 1.17 -13.93 -2.77
C GLU A 70 -0.12 -13.54 -3.50
N GLU A 71 -1.04 -14.49 -3.73
CA GLU A 71 -2.34 -14.21 -4.34
C GLU A 71 -3.19 -13.26 -3.47
N ARG A 72 -3.24 -13.52 -2.15
CA ARG A 72 -3.97 -12.67 -1.21
C ARG A 72 -3.38 -11.26 -1.14
N VAL A 73 -2.05 -11.15 -1.13
CA VAL A 73 -1.34 -9.86 -1.19
C VAL A 73 -1.68 -9.15 -2.49
N SER A 74 -1.63 -9.83 -3.63
CA SER A 74 -1.97 -9.23 -4.93
C SER A 74 -3.43 -8.75 -4.99
N ARG A 75 -4.39 -9.46 -4.38
CA ARG A 75 -5.78 -8.98 -4.27
C ARG A 75 -5.88 -7.74 -3.39
N LEU A 76 -5.20 -7.72 -2.24
CA LEU A 76 -5.19 -6.57 -1.33
C LEU A 76 -4.55 -5.34 -1.99
N GLU A 77 -3.43 -5.54 -2.69
CA GLU A 77 -2.77 -4.50 -3.48
C GLU A 77 -3.69 -3.90 -4.53
N GLY A 78 -4.48 -4.74 -5.23
CA GLY A 78 -5.47 -4.29 -6.19
C GLY A 78 -6.62 -3.49 -5.55
N LEU A 79 -7.16 -3.97 -4.42
CA LEU A 79 -8.26 -3.30 -3.71
C LEU A 79 -7.85 -1.95 -3.10
N LEU A 80 -6.68 -1.92 -2.48
CA LEU A 80 -6.12 -0.71 -1.88
C LEU A 80 -5.49 0.21 -2.92
N GLY A 81 -5.24 -0.29 -4.13
CA GLY A 81 -4.46 0.41 -5.15
C GLY A 81 -3.03 0.72 -4.70
N VAL A 82 -2.44 -0.12 -3.83
CA VAL A 82 -1.08 0.13 -3.31
C VAL A 82 -0.02 0.01 -4.41
N ARG A 83 -0.33 -0.69 -5.51
CA ARG A 83 0.50 -0.66 -6.73
C ARG A 83 0.63 0.73 -7.33
N ASP A 84 -0.41 1.55 -7.16
CA ASP A 84 -0.41 2.95 -7.61
C ASP A 84 0.03 3.90 -6.51
N LEU A 85 0.27 3.41 -5.28
CA LEU A 85 0.77 4.27 -4.22
C LEU A 85 2.18 4.76 -4.61
N PRO A 86 2.49 6.03 -4.35
CA PRO A 86 3.81 6.56 -4.54
C PRO A 86 4.85 5.73 -3.77
N LEU A 87 5.82 5.13 -4.47
CA LEU A 87 6.95 4.43 -3.83
C LEU A 87 7.80 5.41 -3.00
N SER A 88 7.78 6.70 -3.35
CA SER A 88 8.30 7.80 -2.56
C SER A 88 7.21 8.87 -2.41
N LEU A 89 6.97 9.27 -1.16
CA LEU A 89 5.95 10.24 -0.81
C LEU A 89 6.53 11.66 -0.97
N ASN A 90 6.64 12.09 -2.23
CA ASN A 90 7.04 13.45 -2.59
C ASN A 90 5.82 14.39 -2.68
N ARG A 91 6.10 15.67 -2.91
CA ARG A 91 5.10 16.74 -3.01
C ARG A 91 4.02 16.43 -4.05
N GLU A 92 4.44 16.12 -5.28
CA GLU A 92 3.53 15.83 -6.41
C GLU A 92 2.60 14.65 -6.11
N CYS A 93 3.06 13.69 -5.32
CA CYS A 93 2.29 12.53 -4.93
C CYS A 93 1.30 12.80 -3.79
N VAL A 94 1.58 13.75 -2.90
CA VAL A 94 0.58 14.27 -1.95
C VAL A 94 -0.51 15.02 -2.71
N GLU A 95 -0.14 15.85 -3.68
CA GLU A 95 -1.10 16.54 -4.55
C GLU A 95 -1.96 15.56 -5.35
N PHE A 96 -1.36 14.51 -5.93
CA PHE A 96 -2.07 13.42 -6.59
C PHE A 96 -3.17 12.81 -5.70
N MET A 97 -2.85 12.51 -4.45
CA MET A 97 -3.81 11.93 -3.50
C MET A 97 -4.94 12.91 -3.18
N LEU A 98 -4.62 14.19 -2.93
CA LEU A 98 -5.62 15.22 -2.70
C LEU A 98 -6.54 15.40 -3.92
N ILE A 99 -5.99 15.43 -5.14
CA ILE A 99 -6.79 15.58 -6.36
C ILE A 99 -7.74 14.39 -6.51
N SER A 100 -7.22 13.18 -6.31
CA SER A 100 -7.98 11.94 -6.42
C SER A 100 -9.10 11.87 -5.40
N VAL A 101 -8.83 12.19 -4.13
CA VAL A 101 -9.86 12.24 -3.08
C VAL A 101 -10.94 13.24 -3.43
N GLY A 102 -10.56 14.48 -3.80
CA GLY A 102 -11.52 15.52 -4.14
C GLY A 102 -12.49 15.08 -5.24
N ARG A 103 -11.96 14.43 -6.28
CA ARG A 103 -12.79 13.88 -7.36
C ARG A 103 -13.70 12.74 -6.93
N MET A 104 -13.15 11.81 -6.15
CA MET A 104 -13.91 10.66 -5.65
C MET A 104 -15.09 11.09 -4.77
N LEU A 105 -14.95 12.21 -4.06
CA LEU A 105 -15.99 12.82 -3.22
C LEU A 105 -16.94 13.75 -4.00
N GLY A 106 -16.75 13.93 -5.30
CA GLY A 106 -17.65 14.72 -6.15
C GLY A 106 -17.33 16.22 -6.25
N PHE A 107 -16.18 16.66 -5.73
CA PHE A 107 -15.77 18.07 -5.84
C PHE A 107 -15.29 18.43 -7.26
N CYS A 108 -15.35 19.72 -7.60
CA CYS A 108 -14.60 20.29 -8.71
C CYS A 108 -13.18 20.61 -8.23
N VAL A 109 -12.17 20.00 -8.85
CA VAL A 109 -10.78 19.98 -8.37
C VAL A 109 -9.87 20.63 -9.39
N TYR A 110 -9.10 21.61 -8.93
CA TYR A 110 -8.05 22.32 -9.66
C TYR A 110 -6.69 22.04 -9.02
N THR A 111 -5.63 22.11 -9.83
CA THR A 111 -4.24 22.11 -9.36
C THR A 111 -3.42 23.18 -10.10
N ALA A 112 -2.56 23.89 -9.37
CA ALA A 112 -1.59 24.81 -9.96
C ALA A 112 -0.51 24.05 -10.76
N ASP A 113 -0.19 22.83 -10.34
CA ASP A 113 0.89 21.99 -10.84
C ASP A 113 0.45 21.02 -11.94
N SER A 114 -0.44 21.48 -12.84
CA SER A 114 -1.06 20.66 -13.90
C SER A 114 -0.08 19.94 -14.84
N SER A 115 1.18 20.38 -14.94
CA SER A 115 2.23 19.74 -15.76
C SER A 115 3.03 18.68 -15.00
N LYS A 116 2.98 18.67 -13.67
CA LYS A 116 3.72 17.75 -12.81
C LYS A 116 3.14 16.35 -12.88
N ARG A 117 3.92 15.38 -12.41
CA ARG A 117 3.59 13.96 -12.44
C ARG A 117 3.88 13.33 -11.08
N CYS A 118 2.96 12.47 -10.63
CA CYS A 118 3.26 11.45 -9.63
C CYS A 118 3.27 10.10 -10.36
N ASN A 119 4.36 9.35 -10.22
CA ASN A 119 4.65 8.19 -11.05
C ASN A 119 4.55 8.56 -12.56
N ASN A 120 3.63 7.94 -13.30
CA ASN A 120 3.38 8.20 -14.73
C ASN A 120 2.10 9.00 -15.00
N VAL A 121 1.39 9.45 -13.97
CA VAL A 121 0.13 10.18 -14.12
C VAL A 121 0.38 11.68 -14.00
N ARG A 122 -0.09 12.45 -14.98
CA ARG A 122 -0.03 13.91 -14.96
C ARG A 122 -1.16 14.47 -14.09
N LEU A 123 -0.84 15.39 -13.18
CA LEU A 123 -1.82 15.93 -12.23
C LEU A 123 -2.98 16.67 -12.93
N GLY A 124 -2.69 17.37 -14.03
CA GLY A 124 -3.69 18.04 -14.84
C GLY A 124 -4.71 17.11 -15.51
N ASP A 125 -4.33 15.86 -15.82
CA ASP A 125 -5.22 14.86 -16.42
C ASP A 125 -6.18 14.28 -15.36
N LEU A 126 -5.80 14.36 -14.09
CA LEU A 126 -6.65 13.98 -12.98
C LEU A 126 -7.62 15.09 -12.61
N ALA A 127 -7.21 16.36 -12.59
CA ALA A 127 -8.07 17.48 -12.23
C ALA A 127 -9.27 17.61 -13.19
N ASN A 128 -10.46 17.93 -12.65
CA ASN A 128 -11.69 18.13 -13.44
C ASN A 128 -12.12 19.61 -13.51
N MET A 129 -11.26 20.54 -13.09
CA MET A 129 -11.48 21.98 -13.17
C MET A 129 -10.23 22.70 -13.70
N SER A 130 -10.41 23.49 -14.75
CA SER A 130 -9.36 24.34 -15.31
C SER A 130 -9.29 25.70 -14.61
N ARG A 131 -8.25 26.50 -14.90
CA ARG A 131 -8.16 27.90 -14.44
C ARG A 131 -9.40 28.72 -14.85
N VAL A 132 -9.93 28.50 -16.06
CA VAL A 132 -11.16 29.18 -16.53
C VAL A 132 -12.37 28.74 -15.69
N GLY A 133 -12.45 27.46 -15.33
CA GLY A 133 -13.47 26.96 -14.40
C GLY A 133 -13.35 27.62 -13.02
N LEU A 134 -12.14 27.77 -12.51
CA LEU A 134 -11.87 28.43 -11.23
C LEU A 134 -12.36 29.89 -11.23
N ILE A 135 -12.16 30.64 -12.33
CA ILE A 135 -12.68 32.02 -12.50
C ILE A 135 -14.19 32.06 -12.32
N LYS A 136 -14.90 31.10 -12.93
CA LYS A 136 -16.37 31.06 -12.89
C LYS A 136 -16.90 30.97 -11.46
N PHE A 137 -16.18 30.30 -10.56
CA PHE A 137 -16.62 30.09 -9.18
C PHE A 137 -16.07 31.16 -8.21
N ALA A 138 -14.84 31.61 -8.41
CA ALA A 138 -14.15 32.51 -7.48
C ALA A 138 -14.30 34.01 -7.84
N GLY A 139 -14.59 34.33 -9.10
CA GLY A 139 -14.53 35.69 -9.62
C GLY A 139 -13.09 36.14 -9.95
N SER A 140 -12.95 37.21 -10.74
CA SER A 140 -11.66 37.66 -11.26
C SER A 140 -10.73 38.25 -10.19
N THR A 141 -11.28 38.87 -9.15
CA THR A 141 -10.52 39.63 -8.13
C THR A 141 -9.57 38.77 -7.29
N VAL A 142 -9.87 37.48 -7.14
CA VAL A 142 -9.11 36.53 -6.30
C VAL A 142 -8.55 35.36 -7.08
N LEU A 143 -8.75 35.35 -8.40
CA LEU A 143 -8.28 34.29 -9.26
C LEU A 143 -6.78 34.08 -9.11
N ASP A 144 -6.01 35.16 -9.13
CA ASP A 144 -4.56 35.05 -9.16
C ASP A 144 -4.02 34.42 -7.89
N SER A 145 -4.57 34.80 -6.72
CA SER A 145 -4.22 34.19 -5.44
C SER A 145 -4.65 32.72 -5.38
N LEU A 146 -5.90 32.40 -5.77
CA LEU A 146 -6.43 31.03 -5.70
C LEU A 146 -5.76 30.10 -6.71
N SER A 147 -5.36 30.62 -7.88
CA SER A 147 -4.71 29.84 -8.94
C SER A 147 -3.27 29.42 -8.61
N ARG A 148 -2.67 30.04 -7.59
CA ARG A 148 -1.34 29.71 -7.08
C ARG A 148 -1.36 28.66 -5.98
N ILE A 149 -2.55 28.30 -5.47
CA ILE A 149 -2.70 27.24 -4.48
C ILE A 149 -2.55 25.89 -5.17
N ASP A 150 -1.74 25.01 -4.58
CA ASP A 150 -1.35 23.72 -5.13
C ASP A 150 -2.53 22.86 -5.56
N VAL A 151 -3.50 22.70 -4.65
CA VAL A 151 -4.76 21.98 -4.91
C VAL A 151 -5.93 22.76 -4.34
N VAL A 152 -6.98 22.90 -5.14
CA VAL A 152 -8.23 23.57 -4.74
C VAL A 152 -9.40 22.67 -5.04
N TRP A 153 -10.26 22.43 -4.05
CA TRP A 153 -11.56 21.81 -4.24
C TRP A 153 -12.64 22.86 -4.14
N TYR A 154 -13.62 22.79 -5.03
CA TYR A 154 -14.85 23.57 -4.97
C TYR A 154 -16.03 22.63 -4.81
N ASP A 155 -16.82 22.92 -3.79
CA ASP A 155 -18.09 22.25 -3.51
C ASP A 155 -19.24 23.06 -4.12
N PRO A 156 -19.89 22.57 -5.18
CA PRO A 156 -21.00 23.28 -5.83
C PRO A 156 -22.23 23.38 -4.91
N GLU A 157 -22.42 22.47 -3.96
CA GLU A 157 -23.58 22.47 -3.07
C GLU A 157 -23.41 23.53 -1.98
N SER A 158 -22.29 23.51 -1.27
CA SER A 158 -22.05 24.45 -0.17
C SER A 158 -21.44 25.79 -0.62
N LYS A 159 -21.09 25.91 -1.91
CA LYS A 159 -20.38 27.05 -2.52
C LYS A 159 -19.12 27.42 -1.73
N CYS A 160 -18.39 26.40 -1.28
CA CYS A 160 -17.23 26.55 -0.40
C CYS A 160 -15.98 26.01 -1.09
N PHE A 161 -14.88 26.72 -0.93
CA PHE A 161 -13.56 26.26 -1.37
C PHE A 161 -12.83 25.54 -0.24
N TYR A 162 -12.06 24.52 -0.59
CA TYR A 162 -11.04 23.91 0.24
C TYR A 162 -9.71 24.15 -0.47
N ALA A 163 -8.77 24.81 0.20
CA ALA A 163 -7.49 25.20 -0.37
C ALA A 163 -6.39 24.44 0.37
N PHE A 164 -5.54 23.73 -0.37
CA PHE A 164 -4.47 22.91 0.18
C PHE A 164 -3.13 23.41 -0.35
N GLU A 165 -2.26 23.83 0.56
CA GLU A 165 -0.85 24.11 0.30
C GLU A 165 -0.01 22.97 0.85
N VAL A 166 0.67 22.25 -0.02
CA VAL A 166 1.60 21.19 0.36
C VAL A 166 2.93 21.84 0.70
N VAL A 167 3.54 21.45 1.81
CA VAL A 167 4.86 21.94 2.23
C VAL A 167 5.76 20.74 2.48
N ALA A 168 6.60 20.43 1.51
CA ALA A 168 7.53 19.30 1.56
C ALA A 168 8.69 19.56 2.54
N ARG A 169 9.47 18.52 2.86
CA ARG A 169 10.65 18.65 3.73
C ARG A 169 11.64 19.62 3.10
N GLY A 170 12.09 20.61 3.88
CA GLY A 170 13.02 21.65 3.43
C GLY A 170 12.37 22.87 2.78
N GLU A 171 11.05 22.88 2.55
CA GLU A 171 10.32 24.06 2.07
C GLU A 171 9.87 24.96 3.22
N GLU A 172 9.92 26.28 3.03
CA GLU A 172 9.51 27.28 4.03
C GLU A 172 7.99 27.35 4.18
N MET A 173 7.50 27.18 5.41
CA MET A 173 6.05 27.16 5.69
C MET A 173 5.40 28.55 5.66
N ARG A 174 6.18 29.61 5.89
CA ARG A 174 5.67 30.99 5.93
C ARG A 174 5.03 31.40 4.61
N GLY A 175 5.67 31.09 3.49
CA GLY A 175 5.16 31.44 2.16
C GLY A 175 3.83 30.75 1.83
N ALA A 176 3.63 29.51 2.28
CA ALA A 176 2.35 28.81 2.13
C ALA A 176 1.23 29.50 2.93
N LEU A 177 1.51 29.90 4.17
CA LEU A 177 0.53 30.59 5.03
C LEU A 177 0.15 31.99 4.52
N GLU A 178 1.10 32.70 3.90
CA GLU A 178 0.86 33.99 3.24
C GLU A 178 -0.11 33.83 2.06
N ARG A 179 0.13 32.87 1.15
CA ARG A 179 -0.79 32.58 0.03
C ARG A 179 -2.21 32.24 0.49
N LEU A 180 -2.33 31.46 1.57
CA LEU A 180 -3.64 31.13 2.16
C LEU A 180 -4.33 32.32 2.83
N THR A 181 -3.57 33.35 3.21
CA THR A 181 -4.11 34.58 3.79
C THR A 181 -4.72 35.49 2.73
N ASP A 182 -4.15 35.50 1.52
CA ASP A 182 -4.64 36.32 0.40
C ASP A 182 -6.04 35.90 -0.09
N ILE A 183 -6.43 34.65 0.14
CA ILE A 183 -7.71 34.09 -0.33
C ILE A 183 -8.83 34.15 0.72
N ARG A 184 -8.60 34.78 1.88
CA ARG A 184 -9.56 34.83 3.01
C ARG A 184 -10.88 35.53 2.70
N ILE A 185 -10.92 36.38 1.68
CA ILE A 185 -12.16 37.05 1.29
C ILE A 185 -13.17 36.09 0.66
N LEU A 186 -12.74 34.88 0.28
CA LEU A 186 -13.61 33.80 -0.16
C LEU A 186 -14.13 32.98 1.03
N LYS A 187 -15.26 32.30 0.83
CA LYS A 187 -15.71 31.21 1.70
C LYS A 187 -14.79 30.00 1.51
N VAL A 188 -13.63 30.04 2.14
CA VAL A 188 -12.57 29.03 2.00
C VAL A 188 -12.22 28.37 3.33
N LYS A 189 -11.93 27.07 3.28
CA LYS A 189 -11.31 26.29 4.34
C LYS A 189 -9.85 25.99 3.95
N PRO A 190 -8.88 26.78 4.46
CA PRO A 190 -7.48 26.61 4.10
C PRO A 190 -6.79 25.55 4.97
N TYR A 191 -5.94 24.76 4.32
CA TYR A 191 -5.15 23.69 4.91
C TYR A 191 -3.70 23.81 4.48
N VAL A 192 -2.79 23.71 5.45
CA VAL A 192 -1.38 23.39 5.20
C VAL A 192 -1.23 21.88 5.34
N VAL A 193 -0.66 21.25 4.31
CA VAL A 193 -0.41 19.82 4.25
C VAL A 193 1.08 19.57 4.39
N SER A 194 1.48 18.87 5.46
CA SER A 194 2.91 18.62 5.74
C SER A 194 3.08 17.38 6.62
N PHE A 195 4.32 16.94 6.81
CA PHE A 195 4.68 15.88 7.74
C PHE A 195 4.40 16.29 9.18
N GLU A 196 3.96 15.33 10.00
CA GLU A 196 3.50 15.56 11.38
C GLU A 196 4.57 16.16 12.30
N ASP A 197 5.84 15.80 12.09
CA ASP A 197 6.99 16.37 12.80
C ASP A 197 7.15 17.89 12.59
N ARG A 198 6.53 18.46 11.56
CA ARG A 198 6.50 19.90 11.27
C ARG A 198 5.29 20.64 11.83
N ARG A 199 4.40 19.98 12.57
CA ARG A 199 3.24 20.65 13.20
C ARG A 199 3.64 21.81 14.11
N SER A 200 4.74 21.66 14.85
CA SER A 200 5.21 22.74 15.74
C SER A 200 5.71 23.98 14.98
N GLU A 201 6.27 23.80 13.78
CA GLU A 201 6.64 24.89 12.87
C GLU A 201 5.40 25.63 12.37
N PHE A 202 4.36 24.88 12.00
CA PHE A 202 3.05 25.43 11.62
C PHE A 202 2.43 26.28 12.73
N GLU A 203 2.37 25.75 13.95
CA GLU A 203 1.75 26.47 15.08
C GLU A 203 2.49 27.76 15.41
N LYS A 204 3.83 27.75 15.36
CA LYS A 204 4.66 28.94 15.54
C LYS A 204 4.41 29.96 14.43
N ALA A 205 4.46 29.54 13.16
CA ALA A 205 4.27 30.42 12.02
C ALA A 205 2.85 31.03 12.00
N LEU A 206 1.83 30.23 12.30
CA LEU A 206 0.44 30.68 12.42
C LEU A 206 0.27 31.71 13.54
N GLY A 207 0.94 31.49 14.69
CA GLY A 207 0.97 32.43 15.80
C GLY A 207 1.54 33.80 15.42
N CYS A 208 2.62 33.83 14.65
CA CYS A 208 3.29 35.06 14.21
C CYS A 208 2.48 35.88 13.20
N LEU A 209 1.64 35.24 12.39
CA LEU A 209 0.84 35.94 11.37
C LEU A 209 -0.42 36.61 11.95
N GLY A 210 -0.70 36.46 13.25
CA GLY A 210 -1.89 37.05 13.89
C GLY A 210 -3.21 36.45 13.43
N VAL A 211 -3.17 35.39 12.61
CA VAL A 211 -4.34 34.72 12.03
C VAL A 211 -4.67 33.41 12.74
N ARG A 212 -4.78 33.52 14.07
CA ARG A 212 -5.27 32.42 14.91
C ARG A 212 -6.67 31.99 14.45
N GLY A 213 -6.80 30.73 14.03
CA GLY A 213 -8.08 30.02 13.97
C GLY A 213 -8.68 29.73 12.58
N SER A 214 -8.12 30.24 11.48
CA SER A 214 -8.74 30.02 10.14
C SER A 214 -8.06 28.92 9.30
N CYS A 215 -6.76 28.71 9.46
CA CYS A 215 -6.00 27.69 8.72
C CYS A 215 -5.80 26.43 9.57
N LYS A 216 -5.97 25.27 8.95
CA LYS A 216 -5.82 23.98 9.60
C LYS A 216 -4.55 23.28 9.13
N PHE A 217 -3.99 22.44 9.98
CA PHE A 217 -2.93 21.51 9.61
C PHE A 217 -3.57 20.18 9.23
N LEU A 218 -3.14 19.61 8.11
CA LEU A 218 -3.51 18.26 7.68
C LEU A 218 -2.23 17.46 7.49
N SER A 219 -2.05 16.39 8.24
CA SER A 219 -0.83 15.61 8.11
C SER A 219 -0.82 14.84 6.79
N VAL A 220 0.37 14.61 6.25
CA VAL A 220 0.56 13.72 5.10
C VAL A 220 -0.04 12.33 5.37
N ASP A 221 0.08 11.81 6.59
CA ASP A 221 -0.52 10.53 7.00
C ASP A 221 -2.05 10.57 6.95
N ASP A 222 -2.67 11.70 7.30
CA ASP A 222 -4.12 11.89 7.18
C ASP A 222 -4.56 11.90 5.72
N VAL A 223 -3.78 12.52 4.82
CA VAL A 223 -4.05 12.49 3.37
C VAL A 223 -3.99 11.06 2.83
N VAL A 224 -2.96 10.29 3.23
CA VAL A 224 -2.82 8.89 2.84
C VAL A 224 -4.01 8.07 3.34
N ARG A 225 -4.37 8.21 4.62
CA ARG A 225 -5.54 7.52 5.21
C ARG A 225 -6.82 7.87 4.48
N MET A 226 -7.04 9.16 4.21
CA MET A 226 -8.20 9.65 3.48
C MET A 226 -8.27 9.07 2.06
N TYR A 227 -7.14 9.00 1.35
CA TYR A 227 -7.05 8.42 0.01
C TYR A 227 -7.40 6.92 0.00
N ILE A 228 -6.76 6.14 0.88
CA ILE A 228 -7.01 4.70 0.99
C ILE A 228 -8.48 4.43 1.35
N PHE A 229 -8.99 5.11 2.37
CA PHE A 229 -10.37 4.94 2.81
C PHE A 229 -11.37 5.29 1.71
N THR A 230 -11.18 6.42 1.03
CA THR A 230 -12.08 6.87 -0.05
C THR A 230 -12.08 5.87 -1.22
N ARG A 231 -10.92 5.32 -1.61
CA ARG A 231 -10.84 4.29 -2.66
C ARG A 231 -11.58 3.01 -2.26
N LEU A 232 -11.38 2.53 -1.04
CA LEU A 232 -12.03 1.30 -0.54
C LEU A 232 -13.57 1.44 -0.54
N CYS A 233 -14.08 2.59 -0.09
CA CYS A 233 -15.52 2.85 -0.11
C CYS A 233 -16.09 2.83 -1.52
N ARG A 234 -15.42 3.46 -2.49
CA ARG A 234 -15.89 3.49 -3.89
C ARG A 234 -15.92 2.12 -4.54
N HIS A 235 -14.88 1.30 -4.34
CA HIS A 235 -14.86 -0.06 -4.87
C HIS A 235 -16.00 -0.92 -4.32
N SER A 236 -16.37 -0.71 -3.04
CA SER A 236 -17.48 -1.43 -2.42
C SER A 236 -18.84 -1.03 -2.99
N THR A 237 -19.01 0.23 -3.39
CA THR A 237 -20.27 0.73 -3.98
C THR A 237 -20.42 0.44 -5.48
N GLU A 238 -19.32 0.31 -6.22
CA GLU A 238 -19.34 -0.03 -7.66
C GLU A 238 -19.46 -1.54 -7.92
N SER A 239 -19.34 -2.37 -6.86
CA SER A 239 -19.47 -3.84 -6.94
C SER A 239 -20.87 -4.36 -6.55
N LEU A 240 -21.84 -3.47 -6.36
CA LEU A 240 -23.26 -3.75 -6.06
C LEU A 240 -24.12 -3.41 -7.28
#